data_AF-A0A369IZM8-F1
#
_entry.id   AF-A0A369IZM8-F1
#
_cell.length_a   1.000
_cell.length_b   1.000
_cell.length_c   1.000
_cell.angle_alpha   90.00
_cell.angle_beta   90.00
_cell.angle_gamma   90.00
#
_symmetry.space_group_name_H-M   'P 1'
#
loop_
_entity.id
_entity.type
_entity.pdbx_description
1 polymer ?
#
loop_
_entity_poly.entity_id
_entity_poly.type
_entity_poly.pdbx_seq_one_letter_code
_entity_poly.pdbx_strand_id
1 'polypeptide(L)'
;MCGMPTPWACTCGGTVKRYKGALIMAKERYPSLRKPASRAYFQIEMFFSKFFVVLAAAAIVAAGPNAKRQEVGPACSYVLKPDAAVDGLNLDREFNYVLGFALAEEVDGPIYNPGTTFIDNGDGTFYVKSEIAAIGVPNEKVAEIVEGWKGETKNGEPVNGVHWLVESVDCVA
;
A
#
# COMPACT_ATOMS: atom_id res chain seq x y z
N MET A 1 39.59 -25.89 -14.51
CA MET A 1 39.10 -24.62 -15.08
C MET A 1 38.33 -24.91 -16.36
N CYS A 2 37.01 -24.98 -16.24
CA CYS A 2 35.96 -24.85 -17.27
C CYS A 2 34.75 -24.39 -16.41
N GLY A 3 34.20 -23.18 -16.50
CA GLY A 3 33.71 -22.50 -17.69
C GLY A 3 32.19 -22.71 -17.75
N MET A 4 31.42 -22.02 -16.90
CA MET A 4 29.96 -22.10 -16.85
C MET A 4 29.32 -21.28 -17.99
N PRO A 5 28.23 -21.80 -18.59
CA PRO A 5 27.18 -20.95 -19.14
C PRO A 5 25.77 -21.32 -18.63
N THR A 6 25.02 -20.27 -18.27
CA THR A 6 23.56 -20.02 -18.39
C THR A 6 22.51 -21.04 -17.89
N PRO A 7 21.48 -20.58 -17.13
CA PRO A 7 20.38 -21.42 -16.67
C PRO A 7 19.09 -21.18 -17.47
N TRP A 8 18.80 -22.01 -18.48
CA TRP A 8 17.43 -22.12 -19.01
C TRP A 8 17.10 -23.60 -19.30
N ALA A 9 15.87 -23.96 -18.92
CA ALA A 9 15.15 -25.20 -19.18
C ALA A 9 15.50 -26.44 -18.32
N CYS A 10 14.66 -26.68 -17.31
CA CYS A 10 14.29 -28.04 -16.92
C CYS A 10 12.81 -28.24 -17.22
N THR A 11 12.54 -29.11 -18.19
CA THR A 11 11.24 -29.68 -18.48
C THR A 11 10.92 -30.76 -17.44
N CYS A 12 9.84 -30.58 -16.68
CA CYS A 12 9.28 -31.65 -15.85
C CYS A 12 8.10 -32.30 -16.58
N GLY A 13 8.36 -33.46 -17.19
CA GLY A 13 7.32 -34.44 -17.52
C GLY A 13 7.14 -35.39 -16.34
N GLY A 14 5.91 -35.55 -15.84
CA GLY A 14 5.63 -36.48 -14.75
C GLY A 14 4.25 -36.34 -14.11
N THR A 15 3.25 -36.89 -14.79
CA THR A 15 2.09 -37.61 -14.24
C THR A 15 1.37 -37.07 -12.99
N VAL A 16 0.15 -36.58 -13.23
CA VAL A 16 -0.92 -36.32 -12.27
C VAL A 16 -1.28 -37.60 -11.48
N LYS A 17 -1.23 -37.55 -10.15
CA LYS A 17 -1.98 -38.45 -9.26
C LYS A 17 -2.88 -37.65 -8.33
N ARG A 18 -4.19 -37.74 -8.57
CA ARG A 18 -5.25 -37.41 -7.61
C ARG A 18 -5.13 -38.33 -6.39
N TYR A 19 -5.15 -37.75 -5.19
CA TYR A 19 -5.57 -38.46 -3.98
C TYR A 19 -6.81 -37.79 -3.41
N LYS A 20 -7.90 -38.57 -3.40
CA LYS A 20 -9.12 -38.34 -2.61
C LYS A 20 -8.92 -38.99 -1.24
N GLY A 21 -9.27 -38.26 -0.16
CA GLY A 21 -10.01 -38.83 0.98
C GLY A 21 -9.27 -39.11 2.29
N ALA A 22 -10.03 -38.90 3.39
CA ALA A 22 -9.85 -39.27 4.80
C ALA A 22 -8.84 -38.39 5.59
N LEU A 23 -9.21 -37.45 6.46
CA LEU A 23 -10.18 -37.40 7.58
C LEU A 23 -9.80 -38.29 8.79
N ILE A 24 -9.71 -37.62 9.94
CA ILE A 24 -9.84 -38.02 11.36
C ILE A 24 -8.62 -38.56 12.16
N MET A 25 -8.44 -37.93 13.34
CA MET A 25 -8.04 -38.43 14.66
C MET A 25 -6.65 -38.02 15.18
N ALA A 26 -6.63 -36.98 16.03
CA ALA A 26 -5.83 -36.98 17.26
C ALA A 26 -6.41 -35.96 18.26
N LYS A 27 -7.38 -36.42 19.06
CA LYS A 27 -7.79 -35.81 20.32
C LYS A 27 -7.28 -36.72 21.44
N GLU A 28 -6.93 -36.10 22.57
CA GLU A 28 -6.60 -36.69 23.88
C GLU A 28 -5.16 -37.13 24.14
N ARG A 29 -4.46 -36.34 24.96
CA ARG A 29 -4.10 -36.68 26.35
C ARG A 29 -3.11 -35.67 26.89
N TYR A 30 -3.50 -34.84 27.86
CA TYR A 30 -2.70 -34.54 29.06
C TYR A 30 -3.63 -33.95 30.13
N PRO A 31 -3.82 -34.64 31.27
CA PRO A 31 -4.72 -34.20 32.33
C PRO A 31 -4.03 -33.30 33.37
N SER A 32 -4.76 -32.26 33.77
CA SER A 32 -4.87 -31.64 35.11
C SER A 32 -3.64 -31.54 36.02
N LEU A 33 -3.32 -30.32 36.47
CA LEU A 33 -2.91 -30.05 37.85
C LEU A 33 -3.16 -28.58 38.29
N ARG A 34 -4.23 -28.45 39.12
CA ARG A 34 -4.45 -27.59 40.31
C ARG A 34 -4.38 -26.05 40.24
N LYS A 35 -5.55 -25.43 40.50
CA LYS A 35 -5.74 -24.14 41.23
C LYS A 35 -5.67 -24.39 42.76
N PRO A 36 -5.46 -23.38 43.64
CA PRO A 36 -6.54 -22.44 44.07
C PRO A 36 -6.10 -20.96 44.18
N ALA A 37 -6.95 -20.00 43.79
CA ALA A 37 -7.71 -19.06 44.66
C ALA A 37 -6.83 -18.17 45.58
N SER A 38 -6.87 -16.83 45.55
CA SER A 38 -8.05 -16.03 45.86
C SER A 38 -7.80 -14.49 45.79
N ARG A 39 -8.86 -13.77 45.41
CA ARG A 39 -9.35 -12.42 45.82
C ARG A 39 -8.39 -11.25 46.15
N ALA A 40 -8.59 -10.13 45.44
CA ALA A 40 -9.11 -8.82 45.92
C ALA A 40 -8.54 -7.68 45.05
N TYR A 41 -9.34 -7.02 44.21
CA TYR A 41 -10.05 -5.75 44.45
C TYR A 41 -9.14 -4.51 44.62
N PHE A 42 -9.08 -3.67 43.57
CA PHE A 42 -8.95 -2.18 43.55
C PHE A 42 -8.83 -1.81 42.06
N GLN A 43 -9.91 -1.49 41.34
CA GLN A 43 -10.63 -0.21 41.26
C GLN A 43 -9.76 0.97 40.75
N ILE A 44 -10.35 1.74 39.81
CA ILE A 44 -9.96 3.06 39.28
C ILE A 44 -8.86 2.98 38.19
N GLU A 45 -9.01 3.38 36.92
CA GLU A 45 -9.65 4.54 36.29
C GLU A 45 -10.21 4.16 34.89
N MET A 46 -11.47 4.54 34.64
CA MET A 46 -12.14 4.45 33.35
C MET A 46 -11.99 5.79 32.61
N PHE A 47 -10.86 6.11 31.99
CA PHE A 47 -10.80 7.28 31.11
C PHE A 47 -9.72 7.15 30.04
N PHE A 48 -10.02 6.45 28.95
CA PHE A 48 -9.66 6.98 27.64
C PHE A 48 -10.86 6.91 26.72
N SER A 49 -11.22 8.11 26.30
CA SER A 49 -12.46 8.51 25.68
C SER A 49 -12.77 7.71 24.43
N LYS A 50 -14.01 7.25 24.37
CA LYS A 50 -14.63 6.62 23.21
C LYS A 50 -14.69 7.64 22.07
N PHE A 51 -13.82 7.50 21.08
CA PHE A 51 -14.08 8.01 19.73
C PHE A 51 -14.17 6.83 18.77
N PHE A 52 -15.26 6.08 18.88
CA PHE A 52 -15.71 5.19 17.81
C PHE A 52 -16.40 6.07 16.76
N VAL A 53 -15.64 6.59 15.80
CA VAL A 53 -16.21 7.12 14.56
C VAL A 53 -16.40 5.92 13.63
N VAL A 54 -17.54 5.24 13.78
CA VAL A 54 -17.99 4.24 12.80
C VAL A 54 -18.82 4.99 11.76
N LEU A 55 -18.17 5.51 10.74
CA LEU A 55 -18.85 6.00 9.54
C LEU A 55 -19.06 4.80 8.60
N ALA A 56 -20.11 4.02 8.86
CA ALA A 56 -20.53 2.96 7.96
C ALA A 56 -21.31 3.56 6.78
N ALA A 57 -20.58 4.12 5.80
CA ALA A 57 -21.13 4.39 4.49
C ALA A 57 -21.05 3.10 3.66
N ALA A 58 -22.10 2.28 3.72
CA ALA A 58 -22.27 1.16 2.80
C ALA A 58 -22.69 1.73 1.44
N ALA A 59 -21.72 2.15 0.62
CA ALA A 59 -21.95 2.40 -0.79
C ALA A 59 -22.13 1.05 -1.50
N ILE A 60 -23.36 0.74 -1.90
CA ILE A 60 -23.63 -0.35 -2.84
C ILE A 60 -23.13 0.12 -4.21
N VAL A 61 -21.89 -0.23 -4.55
CA VAL A 61 -21.37 -0.01 -5.90
C VAL A 61 -22.04 -1.05 -6.80
N ALA A 62 -23.04 -0.60 -7.55
CA ALA A 62 -23.58 -1.38 -8.67
C ALA A 62 -22.47 -1.56 -9.71
N ALA A 63 -21.73 -2.67 -9.62
CA ALA A 63 -20.78 -3.08 -10.65
C ALA A 63 -21.56 -3.45 -11.92
N GLY A 64 -21.86 -2.46 -12.75
CA GLY A 64 -22.36 -2.67 -14.10
C GLY A 64 -21.30 -3.43 -14.92
N PRO A 65 -21.69 -4.36 -15.81
CA PRO A 65 -20.76 -4.99 -16.71
C PRO A 65 -20.21 -3.89 -17.64
N ASN A 66 -18.88 -3.80 -17.73
CA ASN A 66 -18.08 -2.78 -18.44
C ASN A 66 -17.63 -1.57 -17.60
N ALA A 67 -16.98 -1.81 -16.45
CA ALA A 67 -15.98 -0.85 -15.97
C ALA A 67 -14.88 -0.76 -17.02
N LYS A 68 -14.96 0.24 -17.92
CA LYS A 68 -13.86 0.56 -18.83
C LYS A 68 -12.62 0.81 -17.97
N ARG A 69 -11.47 0.29 -18.41
CA ARG A 69 -10.17 0.61 -17.83
C ARG A 69 -10.08 2.14 -17.72
N GLN A 70 -10.04 2.66 -16.50
CA GLN A 70 -9.84 4.07 -16.25
C GLN A 70 -8.34 4.33 -16.47
N GLU A 71 -8.02 4.82 -17.67
CA GLU A 71 -6.64 5.10 -18.10
C GLU A 71 -6.22 6.53 -17.75
N VAL A 72 -7.08 7.31 -17.08
CA VAL A 72 -6.78 8.68 -16.65
C VAL A 72 -7.23 8.84 -15.20
N GLY A 73 -6.27 9.08 -14.31
CA GLY A 73 -6.51 9.30 -12.88
C GLY A 73 -6.98 10.72 -12.58
N PRO A 74 -7.31 11.03 -11.31
CA PRO A 74 -7.52 12.40 -10.88
C PRO A 74 -6.24 13.23 -11.10
N ALA A 75 -6.40 14.49 -11.50
CA ALA A 75 -5.27 15.41 -11.62
C ALA A 75 -4.89 15.92 -10.23
N CYS A 76 -3.79 15.41 -9.69
CA CYS A 76 -3.32 15.75 -8.35
C CYS A 76 -2.04 16.58 -8.39
N SER A 77 -1.95 17.53 -7.46
CA SER A 77 -0.75 18.31 -7.21
C SER A 77 -0.26 18.13 -5.78
N TYR A 78 1.05 18.05 -5.62
CA TYR A 78 1.73 17.68 -4.39
C TYR A 78 2.82 18.70 -4.08
N VAL A 79 3.09 18.94 -2.80
CA VAL A 79 4.34 19.53 -2.34
C VAL A 79 5.10 18.47 -1.57
N LEU A 80 6.22 18.03 -2.13
CA LEU A 80 7.05 16.96 -1.57
C LEU A 80 8.33 17.53 -1.01
N LYS A 81 8.71 17.08 0.18
CA LYS A 81 9.96 17.46 0.85
C LYS A 81 10.79 16.21 1.14
N PRO A 82 12.02 16.12 0.61
CA PRO A 82 12.91 15.01 0.94
C PRO A 82 13.46 15.17 2.36
N ASP A 83 13.75 14.06 3.02
CA ASP A 83 14.40 14.02 4.32
C ASP A 83 15.95 14.04 4.23
N ALA A 84 16.49 13.86 3.03
CA ALA A 84 17.90 13.87 2.71
C ALA A 84 18.19 14.66 1.43
N ALA A 85 19.48 14.91 1.16
CA ALA A 85 19.90 15.59 -0.05
C ALA A 85 19.55 14.74 -1.30
N VAL A 86 19.06 15.40 -2.34
CA VAL A 86 18.61 14.77 -3.60
C VAL A 86 19.59 14.97 -4.76
N ASP A 87 20.82 15.36 -4.44
CA ASP A 87 21.87 15.64 -5.43
C ASP A 87 22.19 14.41 -6.27
N GLY A 88 22.04 14.54 -7.59
CA GLY A 88 22.31 13.46 -8.55
C GLY A 88 21.20 12.42 -8.69
N LEU A 89 20.06 12.60 -8.01
CA LEU A 89 18.89 11.75 -8.22
C LEU A 89 18.20 12.07 -9.55
N ASN A 90 17.67 11.03 -10.20
CA ASN A 90 16.73 11.20 -11.30
C ASN A 90 15.34 11.45 -10.71
N LEU A 91 15.01 12.73 -10.50
CA LEU A 91 13.77 13.16 -9.84
C LEU A 91 12.50 12.71 -10.58
N ASP A 92 12.51 12.65 -11.91
CA ASP A 92 11.37 12.10 -12.67
C ASP A 92 11.10 10.66 -12.26
N ARG A 93 12.13 9.82 -12.26
CA ARG A 93 12.00 8.41 -11.89
C ARG A 93 11.61 8.24 -10.42
N GLU A 94 12.21 9.05 -9.55
CA GLU A 94 11.97 9.06 -8.12
C GLU A 94 10.51 9.40 -7.79
N PHE A 95 9.97 10.50 -8.32
CA PHE A 95 8.58 10.89 -8.05
C PHE A 95 7.58 9.88 -8.62
N ASN A 96 7.86 9.32 -9.80
CA ASN A 96 7.05 8.24 -10.35
C ASN A 96 7.04 6.99 -9.46
N TYR A 97 8.18 6.65 -8.86
CA TYR A 97 8.28 5.54 -7.93
C TYR A 97 7.51 5.83 -6.64
N VAL A 98 7.78 6.97 -5.99
CA VAL A 98 7.14 7.35 -4.72
C VAL A 98 5.62 7.31 -4.83
N LEU A 99 5.05 8.01 -5.81
CA LEU A 99 3.59 8.12 -5.95
C LEU A 99 2.96 6.81 -6.40
N GLY A 100 3.61 6.10 -7.35
CA GLY A 100 3.10 4.83 -7.86
C GLY A 100 3.15 3.72 -6.80
N PHE A 101 4.23 3.65 -6.02
CA PHE A 101 4.41 2.68 -4.96
C PHE A 101 3.48 2.98 -3.77
N ALA A 102 3.38 4.24 -3.34
CA ALA A 102 2.46 4.63 -2.27
C ALA A 102 1.00 4.25 -2.59
N LEU A 103 0.54 4.47 -3.83
CA LEU A 103 -0.81 4.04 -4.21
C LEU A 103 -0.93 2.51 -4.25
N ALA A 104 0.07 1.80 -4.76
CA ALA A 104 0.08 0.34 -4.80
C ALA A 104 0.03 -0.32 -3.42
N GLU A 105 0.49 0.35 -2.37
CA GLU A 105 0.37 -0.14 -0.98
C GLU A 105 -1.06 -0.02 -0.42
N GLU A 106 -1.86 0.89 -0.97
CA GLU A 106 -3.19 1.23 -0.43
C GLU A 106 -4.34 0.65 -1.25
N VAL A 107 -4.07 0.19 -2.48
CA VAL A 107 -5.09 -0.40 -3.36
C VAL A 107 -4.66 -1.74 -3.92
N ASP A 108 -5.62 -2.67 -3.96
CA ASP A 108 -5.44 -3.93 -4.66
C ASP A 108 -5.67 -3.73 -6.16
N GLY A 109 -4.60 -3.65 -6.95
CA GLY A 109 -4.72 -3.65 -8.40
C GLY A 109 -3.51 -3.10 -9.15
N PRO A 110 -3.51 -3.21 -10.48
CA PRO A 110 -2.49 -2.58 -11.30
C PRO A 110 -2.59 -1.06 -11.23
N ILE A 111 -1.47 -0.39 -10.99
CA ILE A 111 -1.35 1.06 -11.04
C ILE A 111 -1.06 1.51 -12.47
N TYR A 112 -1.78 2.52 -12.93
CA TYR A 112 -1.44 3.29 -14.12
C TYR A 112 -0.77 4.60 -13.66
N ASN A 113 0.50 4.76 -13.98
CA ASN A 113 1.24 5.99 -13.71
C ASN A 113 1.79 6.53 -15.05
N PRO A 114 1.17 7.58 -15.63
CA PRO A 114 1.59 8.13 -16.91
C PRO A 114 2.88 8.95 -16.83
N GLY A 115 3.37 9.25 -15.63
CA GLY A 115 4.46 10.18 -15.41
C GLY A 115 4.12 11.23 -14.36
N THR A 116 5.14 12.02 -14.04
CA THR A 116 5.05 13.21 -13.20
C THR A 116 5.68 14.38 -13.92
N THR A 117 5.22 15.59 -13.61
CA THR A 117 5.99 16.81 -13.88
C THR A 117 6.29 17.48 -12.55
N PHE A 118 7.41 18.20 -12.44
CA PHE A 118 7.77 18.85 -11.19
C PHE A 118 8.49 20.18 -11.39
N ILE A 119 8.43 21.02 -10.36
CA ILE A 119 9.14 22.29 -10.24
C ILE A 119 9.82 22.31 -8.88
N ASP A 120 11.10 22.66 -8.84
CA ASP A 120 11.80 22.96 -7.59
C ASP A 120 11.36 24.34 -7.08
N ASN A 121 10.88 24.39 -5.83
CA ASN A 121 10.40 25.61 -5.21
C ASN A 121 11.54 26.50 -4.67
N GLY A 122 12.77 25.98 -4.61
CA GLY A 122 13.96 26.69 -4.12
C GLY A 122 14.09 26.75 -2.60
N ASP A 123 13.16 26.15 -1.86
CA ASP A 123 13.16 26.04 -0.40
C ASP A 123 13.43 24.60 0.09
N GLY A 124 13.87 23.72 -0.81
CA GLY A 124 14.06 22.30 -0.54
C GLY A 124 12.78 21.47 -0.69
N THR A 125 11.70 22.05 -1.20
CA THR A 125 10.48 21.32 -1.58
C THR A 125 10.27 21.31 -3.09
N PHE A 126 9.49 20.35 -3.56
CA PHE A 126 9.16 20.17 -4.97
C PHE A 126 7.66 20.20 -5.16
N TYR A 127 7.18 21.06 -6.06
CA TYR A 127 5.80 21.02 -6.52
C TYR A 127 5.67 20.01 -7.65
N VAL A 128 4.94 18.92 -7.42
CA VAL A 128 4.79 17.78 -8.33
C VAL A 128 3.36 17.69 -8.83
N LYS A 129 3.14 17.36 -10.10
CA LYS A 129 1.82 17.04 -10.66
C LYS A 129 1.81 15.63 -11.22
N SER A 130 0.71 14.91 -11.00
CA SER A 130 0.52 13.56 -11.51
C SER A 130 -0.95 13.22 -11.73
N GLU A 131 -1.21 12.26 -12.62
CA GLU A 131 -2.52 11.69 -12.92
C GLU A 131 -2.53 10.18 -12.64
N ILE A 132 -2.01 9.78 -11.48
CA ILE A 132 -1.93 8.36 -11.11
C ILE A 132 -3.32 7.76 -10.96
N ALA A 133 -3.50 6.53 -11.40
CA ALA A 133 -4.76 5.80 -11.27
C ALA A 133 -4.52 4.36 -10.84
N ALA A 134 -5.54 3.74 -10.26
CA ALA A 134 -5.58 2.31 -10.01
C ALA A 134 -6.69 1.67 -10.85
N ILE A 135 -6.35 0.65 -11.62
CA ILE A 135 -7.31 0.01 -12.54
C ILE A 135 -8.44 -0.62 -11.73
N GLY A 136 -9.68 -0.19 -12.00
CA GLY A 136 -10.88 -0.68 -11.31
C GLY A 136 -11.25 0.11 -10.06
N VAL A 137 -10.50 1.16 -9.73
CA VAL A 137 -10.81 2.10 -8.64
C VAL A 137 -11.32 3.42 -9.25
N PRO A 138 -12.47 3.95 -8.80
CA PRO A 138 -12.98 5.25 -9.26
C PRO A 138 -12.02 6.41 -8.95
N ASN A 139 -11.96 7.42 -9.81
CA ASN A 139 -11.07 8.58 -9.62
C ASN A 139 -11.34 9.32 -8.31
N GLU A 140 -12.60 9.41 -7.89
CA GLU A 140 -12.98 10.05 -6.62
C GLU A 140 -12.37 9.29 -5.42
N LYS A 141 -12.29 7.95 -5.53
CA LYS A 141 -11.68 7.14 -4.48
C LYS A 141 -10.16 7.22 -4.50
N VAL A 142 -9.54 7.26 -5.68
CA VAL A 142 -8.09 7.50 -5.80
C VAL A 142 -7.73 8.88 -5.24
N ALA A 143 -8.51 9.92 -5.55
CA ALA A 143 -8.30 11.26 -5.03
C ALA A 143 -8.41 11.29 -3.50
N GLU A 144 -9.45 10.67 -2.91
CA GLU A 144 -9.61 10.58 -1.45
C GLU A 144 -8.41 9.90 -0.77
N ILE A 145 -7.91 8.82 -1.38
CA ILE A 145 -6.72 8.10 -0.90
C ILE A 145 -5.50 9.02 -0.93
N VAL A 146 -5.24 9.64 -2.08
CA VAL A 146 -4.08 10.47 -2.34
C VAL A 146 -4.07 11.74 -1.47
N GLU A 147 -5.23 12.37 -1.27
CA GLU A 147 -5.37 13.51 -0.36
C GLU A 147 -5.10 13.13 1.10
N GLY A 148 -5.39 11.87 1.47
CA GLY A 148 -5.08 11.30 2.78
C GLY A 148 -3.58 11.26 3.08
N TRP A 149 -2.71 11.29 2.07
CA TRP A 149 -1.25 11.26 2.27
C TRP A 149 -0.67 12.52 2.89
N LYS A 150 -1.45 13.61 2.98
CA LYS A 150 -0.98 14.86 3.56
C LYS A 150 -0.46 14.66 4.98
N GLY A 151 0.80 15.04 5.18
CA GLY A 151 1.53 14.92 6.44
C GLY A 151 2.22 13.56 6.63
N GLU A 152 2.08 12.63 5.69
CA GLU A 152 2.76 11.34 5.73
C GLU A 152 4.11 11.38 5.02
N THR A 153 5.03 10.53 5.49
CA THR A 153 6.29 10.27 4.80
C THR A 153 6.14 9.02 3.94
N LYS A 154 6.34 9.15 2.63
CA LYS A 154 6.34 8.04 1.67
C LYS A 154 7.77 7.62 1.34
N ASN A 155 7.94 6.34 1.04
CA ASN A 155 9.26 5.79 0.70
C ASN A 155 9.66 6.16 -0.73
N GLY A 156 10.87 6.69 -0.88
CA GLY A 156 11.53 6.83 -2.17
C GLY A 156 12.05 5.51 -2.71
N GLU A 157 12.81 5.58 -3.81
CA GLU A 157 13.45 4.39 -4.32
C GLU A 157 14.42 3.79 -3.29
N PRO A 158 14.37 2.46 -3.05
CA PRO A 158 15.20 1.82 -2.03
C PRO A 158 16.71 2.02 -2.22
N VAL A 159 17.16 2.21 -3.46
CA VAL A 159 18.56 2.46 -3.80
C VAL A 159 19.04 3.86 -3.41
N ASN A 160 18.12 4.82 -3.31
CA ASN A 160 18.44 6.22 -3.01
C ASN A 160 18.37 6.49 -1.50
N GLY A 161 17.56 5.73 -0.76
CA GLY A 161 17.42 5.87 0.69
C GLY A 161 16.83 7.21 1.13
N VAL A 162 16.15 7.91 0.21
CA VAL A 162 15.45 9.17 0.48
C VAL A 162 14.00 8.86 0.78
N HIS A 163 13.43 9.53 1.77
CA HIS A 163 12.01 9.51 2.07
C HIS A 163 11.40 10.88 1.82
N TRP A 164 10.12 10.89 1.44
CA TRP A 164 9.44 12.08 0.97
C TRP A 164 8.24 12.40 1.86
N LEU A 165 8.35 13.48 2.62
CA LEU A 165 7.20 14.06 3.33
C LEU A 165 6.27 14.73 2.33
N VAL A 166 4.99 14.38 2.39
CA VAL A 166 3.94 15.01 1.61
C VAL A 166 3.37 16.20 2.40
N GLU A 167 3.82 17.43 2.13
CA GLU A 167 3.40 18.60 2.91
C GLU A 167 1.98 19.05 2.56
N SER A 168 1.61 18.96 1.28
CA SER A 168 0.26 19.23 0.81
C SER A 168 -0.08 18.40 -0.42
N VAL A 169 -1.37 18.09 -0.57
CA VAL A 169 -1.95 17.44 -1.74
C VAL A 169 -3.26 18.14 -2.07
N ASP A 170 -3.54 18.31 -3.35
CA ASP A 170 -4.81 18.82 -3.88
C ASP A 170 -5.15 18.06 -5.17
N CYS A 171 -6.32 17.42 -5.21
CA CYS A 171 -6.75 16.60 -6.35
C CYS A 171 -8.05 17.14 -6.97
N VAL A 172 -8.09 17.15 -8.30
CA VAL A 172 -9.30 17.42 -9.09
C VAL A 172 -9.71 16.12 -9.76
N ALA A 173 -10.78 15.51 -9.26
CA ALA A 173 -11.35 14.25 -9.75
C ALA A 173 -12.38 14.44 -10.88
#